data_AF-A0A2V9VMR1-F1
#
_entry.id   AF-A0A2V9VMR1-F1
#
_cell.length_a   1.000
_cell.length_b   1.000
_cell.length_c   1.000
_cell.angle_alpha   90.00
_cell.angle_beta   90.00
_cell.angle_gamma   90.00
#
_symmetry.space_group_name_H-M   'P 1'
#
loop_
_entity.id
_entity.type
_entity.pdbx_description
1 polymer ?
#
loop_
_entity_poly.entity_id
_entity_poly.type
_entity_poly.pdbx_seq_one_letter_code
_entity_poly.pdbx_strand_id
1 'polypeptide(L)' 'MSTTKEFKCEICGIMTATPMHWFIIECGDLKLSVHKWDLQVAAGPAARHFCGEAHAQVFISRWFDSICVPVKR' A
#
# COMPACT_ATOMS: atom_id res chain seq x y z
N MET A 1 5.44 -25.38 -12.09
CA MET A 1 6.18 -24.26 -11.49
C MET A 1 5.16 -23.22 -11.06
N SER A 2 4.79 -23.22 -9.77
CA SER A 2 3.80 -22.28 -9.25
C SER A 2 4.54 -21.01 -8.87
N THR A 3 4.47 -19.98 -9.71
CA THR A 3 4.95 -18.62 -9.39
C THR A 3 4.01 -18.04 -8.34
N THR A 4 4.19 -18.45 -7.10
CA THR A 4 3.48 -17.88 -5.96
C THR A 4 3.91 -16.42 -5.86
N LYS A 5 3.01 -15.49 -6.22
CA LYS A 5 3.27 -14.06 -6.07
C LYS A 5 3.31 -13.75 -4.58
N GLU A 6 4.52 -13.54 -4.06
CA GLU A 6 4.72 -13.11 -2.69
C GLU A 6 4.55 -11.59 -2.63
N PHE A 7 3.69 -11.12 -1.73
CA PHE A 7 3.41 -9.71 -1.54
C PHE A 7 4.03 -9.24 -0.24
N LYS A 8 4.66 -8.06 -0.27
CA LYS A 8 5.40 -7.49 0.86
C LYS A 8 4.68 -6.27 1.39
N CYS A 9 4.50 -6.20 2.70
CA CYS A 9 4.01 -4.98 3.33
C CYS A 9 5.09 -3.90 3.39
N GLU A 10 4.75 -2.69 2.97
CA GLU A 10 5.68 -1.55 2.93
C GLU A 10 6.05 -0.99 4.31
N ILE A 11 5.23 -1.24 5.34
CA ILE A 11 5.49 -0.77 6.72
C ILE A 11 6.19 -1.84 7.55
N CYS A 12 5.62 -3.04 7.60
CA CYS A 12 6.02 -4.13 8.49
C CYS A 12 7.08 -5.06 7.85
N GLY A 13 7.23 -5.01 6.52
CA GLY A 13 8.15 -5.89 5.78
C GLY A 13 7.69 -7.34 5.65
N ILE A 14 6.57 -7.74 6.27
CA ILE A 14 6.00 -9.09 6.18
C ILE A 14 5.78 -9.43 4.71
N MET A 15 6.26 -10.61 4.31
CA MET A 15 5.99 -11.20 3.01
C MET A 15 4.99 -12.34 3.17
N THR A 16 3.99 -12.40 2.31
CA THR A 16 3.05 -13.52 2.30
C THR A 16 2.58 -13.83 0.89
N ALA A 17 2.41 -15.12 0.62
CA ALA A 17 1.75 -15.64 -0.55
C ALA A 17 0.22 -15.55 -0.47
N THR A 18 -0.33 -15.47 0.76
CA THR A 18 -1.77 -15.48 1.06
C THR A 18 -2.14 -14.26 1.92
N PRO A 19 -2.14 -13.06 1.34
CA PRO A 19 -2.52 -11.83 2.04
C PRO A 19 -4.02 -11.80 2.34
N MET A 20 -4.40 -12.21 3.55
CA MET A 20 -5.77 -12.15 4.07
C MET A 20 -5.94 -10.89 4.91
N HIS A 21 -6.99 -10.09 4.64
CA HIS A 21 -7.24 -8.79 5.30
C HIS A 21 -6.20 -7.70 5.01
N TRP A 22 -5.51 -7.82 3.88
CA TRP A 22 -4.57 -6.81 3.44
C TRP A 22 -5.29 -5.67 2.72
N PHE A 23 -4.62 -4.53 2.68
CA PHE A 23 -5.07 -3.35 1.96
C PHE A 23 -4.07 -3.01 0.88
N ILE A 24 -4.57 -2.44 -0.20
CA ILE A 24 -3.76 -1.96 -1.32
C ILE A 24 -3.98 -0.46 -1.40
N ILE A 25 -2.89 0.31 -1.42
CA ILE A 25 -2.96 1.75 -1.61
C ILE A 25 -2.24 2.09 -2.91
N GLU A 26 -2.98 2.68 -3.83
CA GLU A 26 -2.44 3.27 -5.04
C GLU A 26 -2.22 4.76 -4.79
N CYS A 27 -0.95 5.15 -4.73
CA CYS A 27 -0.56 6.54 -4.63
C CYS A 27 -0.30 7.06 -6.05
N GLY A 28 -1.25 7.82 -6.59
CA GLY A 28 -1.09 8.60 -7.81
C GLY A 28 -0.78 10.06 -7.51
N ASP A 29 -0.46 10.84 -8.54
CA ASP A 29 -0.04 12.24 -8.40
C ASP A 29 -1.11 13.16 -7.79
N LEU A 30 -2.39 12.89 -8.07
CA LEU A 30 -3.52 13.74 -7.65
C LEU A 30 -4.38 13.12 -6.55
N LYS A 31 -4.33 11.79 -6.38
CA LYS A 31 -5.20 11.07 -5.44
C LYS A 31 -4.51 9.85 -4.88
N LEU A 32 -4.88 9.54 -3.64
CA LEU A 32 -4.56 8.29 -2.97
C LEU A 32 -5.82 7.43 -2.96
N SER A 33 -5.76 6.25 -3.57
CA SER A 33 -6.89 5.32 -3.65
C SER A 33 -6.63 4.12 -2.74
N VAL A 34 -7.55 3.82 -1.84
CA VAL A 34 -7.47 2.68 -0.91
C VAL A 34 -8.42 1.60 -1.39
N HIS A 35 -7.88 0.41 -1.64
CA HIS A 35 -8.60 -0.76 -2.12
C HIS A 35 -8.49 -1.89 -1.09
N LYS A 36 -9.57 -2.68 -0.97
CA LYS A 36 -9.48 -4.00 -0.34
C LYS A 36 -8.54 -4.88 -1.16
N TRP A 37 -7.96 -5.89 -0.52
CA TRP A 37 -7.11 -6.85 -1.22
C TRP A 37 -7.78 -7.40 -2.48
N ASP A 38 -7.18 -7.13 -3.62
CA ASP A 38 -7.57 -7.61 -4.93
C ASP A 38 -6.32 -7.89 -5.76
N LEU A 39 -6.26 -9.05 -6.41
CA LEU A 39 -5.08 -9.49 -7.16
C LEU A 39 -4.80 -8.64 -8.40
N GLN A 40 -5.82 -8.06 -9.02
CA GLN A 40 -5.64 -7.21 -10.20
C GLN A 40 -5.06 -5.85 -9.78
N VAL A 41 -5.62 -5.25 -8.72
CA VAL A 41 -5.11 -4.00 -8.15
C VAL A 41 -3.71 -4.22 -7.57
N ALA A 42 -3.46 -5.32 -6.86
CA ALA A 42 -2.15 -5.63 -6.26
C ALA A 42 -1.05 -5.85 -7.29
N ALA A 43 -1.40 -6.27 -8.51
CA ALA A 43 -0.46 -6.42 -9.62
C ALA A 43 -0.19 -5.09 -10.36
N GLY A 44 -0.87 -4.01 -9.99
CA GLY A 44 -0.67 -2.68 -10.56
C GLY A 44 0.71 -2.10 -10.21
N PRO A 45 1.31 -1.29 -11.11
CA PRO A 45 2.66 -0.76 -10.92
C PRO A 45 2.77 0.28 -9.79
N ALA A 46 1.66 0.92 -9.41
CA ALA A 46 1.61 1.92 -8.33
C ALA A 46 1.04 1.38 -7.01
N ALA A 47 0.73 0.08 -6.97
CA ALA A 47 0.07 -0.57 -5.84
C ALA A 47 1.07 -0.88 -4.72
N ARG A 48 0.85 -0.29 -3.54
CA ARG A 48 1.54 -0.65 -2.31
C ARG A 48 0.66 -1.57 -1.48
N HIS A 49 1.26 -2.61 -0.89
CA HIS A 49 0.55 -3.62 -0.09
C HIS A 49 0.74 -3.35 1.41
N PHE A 50 -0.31 -3.57 2.20
CA PHE A 50 -0.29 -3.35 3.65
C PHE A 50 -0.91 -4.52 4.41
N CYS A 51 -0.16 -5.02 5.40
CA CYS A 51 -0.50 -6.21 6.19
C CYS A 51 -1.68 -6.01 7.19
N GLY A 52 -2.28 -4.80 7.24
CA GLY A 52 -3.43 -4.49 8.08
C GLY A 52 -3.82 -3.02 8.04
N GLU A 53 -4.95 -2.68 8.68
CA GLU A 53 -5.52 -1.32 8.72
C GLU A 53 -4.55 -0.31 9.33
N ALA A 54 -3.94 -0.63 10.47
CA ALA A 54 -3.03 0.27 11.16
C ALA A 54 -1.84 0.68 10.27
N HIS A 55 -1.30 -0.26 9.48
CA HIS A 55 -0.21 0.03 8.54
C HIS A 55 -0.67 0.87 7.35
N ALA A 56 -1.87 0.61 6.84
CA ALA A 56 -2.48 1.45 5.80
C ALA A 56 -2.69 2.89 6.31
N GLN A 57 -3.23 3.06 7.51
CA GLN A 57 -3.44 4.37 8.15
C GLN A 57 -2.14 5.15 8.36
N VAL A 58 -1.06 4.48 8.77
CA VAL A 58 0.26 5.12 8.90
C VAL A 58 0.73 5.68 7.57
N PHE A 59 0.59 4.91 6.48
CA PHE A 59 0.96 5.37 5.15
C PHE A 59 0.12 6.57 4.70
N ILE A 60 -1.21 6.50 4.88
CA ILE A 60 -2.13 7.59 4.55
C ILE A 60 -1.76 8.86 5.33
N SER A 61 -1.47 8.75 6.62
CA SER A 61 -1.09 9.87 7.47
C SER A 61 0.23 10.51 7.00
N ARG A 62 1.22 9.69 6.63
CA ARG A 62 2.50 10.16 6.07
C ARG A 62 2.32 10.84 4.71
N TRP A 63 1.41 10.35 3.88
CA TRP A 63 1.09 10.97 2.61
C TRP A 63 0.44 12.35 2.82
N PHE A 64 -0.50 12.47 3.77
CA PHE A 64 -1.05 13.77 4.15
C PHE A 64 0.02 14.72 4.66
N ASP A 65 0.92 14.26 5.54
CA ASP A 65 2.04 15.06 6.04
C ASP A 65 2.92 15.57 4.89
N SER A 66 3.27 14.71 3.94
CA SER A 66 4.07 15.09 2.76
C SER A 66 3.43 16.17 1.87
N ILE A 67 2.10 16.31 1.90
CA ILE A 67 1.37 17.34 1.14
C ILE A 67 1.12 18.59 2.00
N CYS A 68 0.82 18.41 3.28
CA CYS A 68 0.46 19.49 4.20
C CYS A 68 1.67 20.26 4.75
N VAL A 69 2.86 19.66 4.78
CA VAL A 69 4.06 20.37 5.22
C VAL A 69 4.50 21.28 4.07
N PRO A 70 4.52 22.62 4.24
CA PRO A 70 5.05 23.50 3.23
C PRO A 70 6.51 23.12 3.00
N VAL A 71 6.88 22.86 1.74
CA VAL A 71 8.29 22.72 1.34
C VAL A 71 8.98 23.97 1.86
N LYS A 72 9.85 23.83 2.87
CA LYS A 72 10.69 24.94 3.34
C LYS A 72 11.52 25.39 2.14
N ARG A 73 11.07 26.46 1.47
CA ARG A 73 11.86 27.22 0.51
C ARG A 73 12.92 28.02 1.23
#